data_AF-A0A845ZFR1-F1
#
_entry.id   AF-A0A845ZFR1-F1
#
_cell.length_a   1.000
_cell.length_b   1.000
_cell.length_c   1.000
_cell.angle_alpha   90.00
_cell.angle_beta   90.00
_cell.angle_gamma   90.00
#
_symmetry.space_group_name_H-M   'P 1'
#
loop_
_entity.id
_entity.type
_entity.pdbx_description
1 polymer ?
#
loop_
_entity_poly.entity_id
_entity_poly.type
_entity_poly.pdbx_seq_one_letter_code
_entity_poly.pdbx_strand_id
1 'polypeptide(L)'
;MTNKLQKLGIFAATLALGCSVINVNKAQAQFRLDVQEPTTTTYDFDLTIDVGPLLDQTFDGSFSYKDSKVTGVGEEYIELDDFEFDFLGTKYTLETHDDLFAEVLLFDGEFLGLSLANDTFSFNPGFSDLEESFFSYNIGDVEGTGEFSYSRQAPVGGGDDDNLKSTPEPNTIIGLGILGGSLLLRKVKSKK
;
A
#
# COMPACT_ATOMS: atom_id res chain seq x y z
N MET A 1 -55.27 -67.09 -1.13
CA MET A 1 -55.07 -66.12 -0.03
C MET A 1 -53.58 -65.94 0.21
N THR A 2 -53.21 -64.69 0.43
CA THR A 2 -51.89 -64.04 0.37
C THR A 2 -50.92 -64.48 1.47
N ASN A 3 -49.60 -64.44 1.17
CA ASN A 3 -48.50 -63.83 1.96
C ASN A 3 -47.16 -64.25 1.31
N LYS A 4 -46.36 -63.41 0.63
CA LYS A 4 -45.53 -62.24 1.03
C LYS A 4 -44.48 -62.51 2.13
N LEU A 5 -43.26 -62.90 1.71
CA LEU A 5 -41.95 -62.61 2.32
C LEU A 5 -40.95 -62.47 1.16
N GLN A 6 -40.59 -61.29 0.66
CA GLN A 6 -39.60 -60.29 1.13
C GLN A 6 -38.16 -60.78 1.38
N LYS A 7 -37.30 -60.43 0.41
CA LYS A 7 -35.93 -59.87 0.49
C LYS A 7 -34.79 -60.71 1.09
N LEU A 8 -33.75 -60.97 0.27
CA LEU A 8 -32.48 -60.21 0.34
C LEU A 8 -31.58 -60.60 -0.85
N GLY A 9 -31.64 -59.83 -1.94
CA GLY A 9 -30.66 -59.91 -3.03
C GLY A 9 -29.58 -58.87 -2.77
N ILE A 10 -28.36 -59.32 -2.46
CA ILE A 10 -27.18 -58.45 -2.38
C ILE A 10 -26.79 -58.11 -3.81
N PHE A 11 -27.08 -56.89 -4.25
CA PHE A 11 -26.53 -56.36 -5.50
C PHE A 11 -25.17 -55.74 -5.20
N ALA A 12 -24.10 -56.38 -5.68
CA ALA A 12 -22.79 -55.76 -5.75
C ALA A 12 -22.85 -54.63 -6.78
N ALA A 13 -22.74 -53.38 -6.33
CA ALA A 13 -22.55 -52.24 -7.20
C ALA A 13 -21.05 -52.12 -7.53
N THR A 14 -20.64 -52.62 -8.68
CA THR A 14 -19.33 -52.29 -9.27
C THR A 14 -19.38 -50.86 -9.81
N LEU A 15 -18.68 -49.94 -9.13
CA LEU A 15 -18.36 -48.62 -9.64
C LEU A 15 -17.39 -48.76 -10.82
N ALA A 16 -17.89 -48.60 -12.04
CA ALA A 16 -17.04 -48.42 -13.21
C ALA A 16 -16.63 -46.94 -13.27
N LEU A 17 -15.37 -46.64 -12.95
CA LEU A 17 -14.74 -45.35 -13.24
C LEU A 17 -14.47 -45.30 -14.74
N GLY A 18 -15.37 -44.66 -15.49
CA GLY A 18 -15.12 -44.32 -16.89
C GLY A 18 -14.08 -43.22 -16.96
N CYS A 19 -12.88 -43.53 -17.43
CA CYS A 19 -11.93 -42.50 -17.85
C CYS A 19 -12.46 -41.85 -19.14
N SER A 20 -13.18 -40.74 -19.00
CA SER A 20 -13.42 -39.85 -20.14
C SER A 20 -12.09 -39.18 -20.48
N VAL A 21 -11.59 -39.44 -21.70
CA VAL A 21 -10.48 -38.67 -22.27
C VAL A 21 -11.01 -37.27 -22.57
N ILE A 22 -10.66 -36.31 -21.71
CA ILE A 22 -10.93 -34.90 -21.95
C ILE A 22 -9.99 -34.47 -23.07
N ASN A 23 -10.55 -34.17 -24.24
CA ASN A 23 -9.80 -33.56 -25.34
C ASN A 23 -9.62 -32.09 -24.99
N VAL A 24 -8.54 -31.78 -24.26
CA VAL A 24 -8.19 -30.40 -23.91
C VAL A 24 -7.74 -29.72 -25.20
N ASN A 25 -8.58 -28.86 -25.77
CA ASN A 25 -8.15 -27.93 -26.80
C ASN A 25 -6.90 -27.21 -26.29
N LYS A 26 -5.83 -27.19 -27.11
CA LYS A 26 -4.52 -26.60 -26.80
C LYS A 26 -4.55 -25.05 -26.70
N ALA A 27 -5.63 -24.48 -26.19
CA ALA A 27 -5.67 -23.09 -25.75
C ALA A 27 -5.36 -23.05 -24.26
N GLN A 28 -4.06 -23.18 -23.96
CA GLN A 28 -3.39 -22.47 -22.87
C GLN A 28 -4.22 -22.25 -21.59
N ALA A 29 -4.38 -23.30 -20.78
CA ALA A 29 -4.49 -23.08 -19.34
C ALA A 29 -3.06 -22.81 -18.83
N GLN A 30 -2.57 -21.58 -19.05
CA GLN A 30 -1.45 -21.07 -18.28
C GLN A 30 -1.96 -20.87 -16.86
N PHE A 31 -1.63 -21.80 -15.96
CA PHE A 31 -1.57 -21.48 -14.55
C PHE A 31 -0.44 -20.47 -14.40
N ARG A 32 -0.75 -19.18 -14.55
CA ARG A 32 0.15 -18.12 -14.14
C ARG A 32 0.18 -18.21 -12.62
N LEU A 33 1.27 -18.76 -12.08
CA LEU A 33 1.74 -18.29 -10.79
C LEU A 33 2.15 -16.86 -11.07
N ASP A 34 1.22 -15.92 -10.89
CA ASP A 34 1.60 -14.53 -10.74
C ASP A 34 2.40 -14.51 -9.44
N VAL A 35 3.70 -14.78 -9.53
CA VAL A 35 4.64 -14.46 -8.47
C VAL A 35 4.61 -12.95 -8.43
N GLN A 36 3.76 -12.42 -7.56
CA GLN A 36 3.75 -11.00 -7.27
C GLN A 36 5.13 -10.71 -6.68
N GLU A 37 5.97 -10.00 -7.45
CA GLU A 37 7.24 -9.50 -6.95
C GLU A 37 6.98 -8.80 -5.61
N PRO A 38 7.84 -8.99 -4.60
CA PRO A 38 7.62 -8.42 -3.28
C PRO A 38 7.48 -6.91 -3.43
N THR A 39 6.30 -6.40 -3.11
CA THR A 39 6.00 -4.98 -3.20
C THR A 39 6.89 -4.25 -2.19
N THR A 40 7.64 -3.28 -2.69
CA THR A 40 8.40 -2.37 -1.84
C THR A 40 7.50 -1.23 -1.43
N THR A 41 7.43 -0.96 -0.14
CA THR A 41 6.87 0.29 0.37
C THR A 41 8.01 1.25 0.62
N THR A 42 7.90 2.46 0.06
CA THR A 42 8.87 3.54 0.21
C THR A 42 8.23 4.73 0.91
N TYR A 43 8.97 5.37 1.80
CA TYR A 43 8.60 6.60 2.48
C TYR A 43 9.69 7.64 2.27
N ASP A 44 9.26 8.88 2.07
CA ASP A 44 10.08 10.06 2.29
C ASP A 44 9.73 10.62 3.68
N PHE A 45 10.69 11.27 4.34
CA PHE A 45 10.45 11.99 5.57
C PHE A 45 11.11 13.36 5.57
N ASP A 46 10.43 14.32 6.19
CA ASP A 46 10.98 15.60 6.58
C ASP A 46 11.14 15.60 8.10
N LEU A 47 12.28 16.08 8.58
CA LEU A 47 12.61 16.27 9.99
C LEU A 47 12.75 17.76 10.26
N THR A 48 12.05 18.29 11.27
CA THR A 48 12.26 19.65 11.78
C THR A 48 12.71 19.60 13.24
N ILE A 49 13.85 20.22 13.54
CA ILE A 49 14.34 20.33 14.93
C ILE A 49 13.51 21.35 15.69
N ASP A 50 12.87 20.91 16.78
CA ASP A 50 11.96 21.69 17.61
C ASP A 50 12.55 22.07 18.99
N VAL A 51 13.63 21.40 19.39
CA VAL A 51 14.36 21.66 20.62
C VAL A 51 15.88 21.54 20.39
N GLY A 52 16.64 22.44 21.04
CA GLY A 52 18.10 22.39 21.09
C GLY A 52 18.80 23.42 20.18
N PRO A 53 20.14 23.40 20.11
CA PRO A 53 20.91 24.40 19.38
C PRO A 53 20.70 24.40 17.85
N LEU A 54 20.14 23.33 17.29
CA LEU A 54 19.80 23.23 15.86
C LEU A 54 18.34 23.63 15.57
N LEU A 55 17.65 24.31 16.48
CA LEU A 55 16.24 24.74 16.33
C LEU A 55 15.92 25.32 14.95
N ASP A 56 14.76 24.94 14.42
CA ASP A 56 14.22 25.32 13.10
C ASP A 56 15.03 24.83 11.89
N GLN A 57 16.08 24.03 12.10
CA GLN A 57 16.74 23.34 10.98
C GLN A 57 15.90 22.17 10.49
N THR A 58 15.89 22.00 9.18
CA THR A 58 15.18 20.93 8.50
C THR A 58 16.15 19.98 7.81
N PHE A 59 15.85 18.69 7.88
CA PHE A 59 16.57 17.63 7.18
C PHE A 59 15.56 16.71 6.50
N ASP A 60 16.01 15.97 5.51
CA ASP A 60 15.15 15.05 4.76
C ASP A 60 15.88 13.73 4.49
N GLY A 61 15.09 12.73 4.15
CA GLY A 61 15.59 11.42 3.79
C GLY A 61 14.49 10.52 3.28
N SER A 62 14.88 9.29 2.98
CA SER A 62 13.95 8.27 2.51
C SER A 62 14.37 6.89 2.99
N PHE A 63 13.40 5.98 3.04
CA PHE A 63 13.65 4.58 3.34
C PHE A 63 12.63 3.68 2.65
N SER A 64 12.95 2.40 2.56
CA SER A 64 12.02 1.41 2.03
C SER A 64 12.12 0.07 2.74
N TYR A 65 11.06 -0.73 2.68
CA TYR A 65 11.02 -2.10 3.19
C TYR A 65 10.13 -2.98 2.30
N LYS A 66 10.30 -4.30 2.38
CA LYS A 66 9.44 -5.25 1.66
C LYS A 66 8.15 -5.55 2.42
N ASP A 67 7.02 -5.35 1.75
CA ASP A 67 5.70 -5.72 2.29
C ASP A 67 5.56 -7.23 2.49
N SER A 68 6.33 -8.04 1.75
CA SER A 68 6.30 -9.50 1.90
C SER A 68 6.79 -9.98 3.27
N LYS A 69 7.45 -9.12 4.05
CA LYS A 69 7.87 -9.41 5.42
C LYS A 69 6.78 -9.06 6.45
N VAL A 70 5.74 -8.33 6.05
CA VAL A 70 4.65 -7.87 6.94
C VAL A 70 3.55 -8.92 7.02
N THR A 71 3.15 -9.26 8.24
CA THR A 71 2.03 -10.17 8.54
C THR A 71 0.73 -9.41 8.84
N GLY A 72 0.82 -8.15 9.29
CA GLY A 72 -0.29 -7.26 9.61
C GLY A 72 -0.95 -7.57 10.96
N VAL A 73 -0.23 -8.20 11.89
CA VAL A 73 -0.78 -8.64 13.19
C VAL A 73 0.20 -8.38 14.32
N GLY A 74 -0.24 -7.63 15.32
CA GLY A 74 0.55 -7.27 16.49
C GLY A 74 1.70 -6.34 16.13
N GLU A 75 2.70 -6.30 17.01
CA GLU A 75 3.93 -5.52 16.83
C GLU A 75 4.90 -6.24 15.89
N GLU A 76 5.35 -5.54 14.86
CA GLU A 76 6.24 -6.08 13.82
C GLU A 76 7.40 -5.12 13.55
N TYR A 77 8.61 -5.65 13.61
CA TYR A 77 9.85 -4.95 13.27
C TYR A 77 10.34 -5.45 11.92
N ILE A 78 10.38 -4.58 10.92
CA ILE A 78 10.74 -4.96 9.55
C ILE A 78 12.01 -4.23 9.16
N GLU A 79 13.08 -5.00 8.96
CA GLU A 79 14.34 -4.50 8.41
C GLU A 79 14.14 -3.75 7.10
N LEU A 80 14.80 -2.59 7.01
CA LEU A 80 14.83 -1.78 5.81
C LEU A 80 15.56 -2.48 4.66
N ASP A 81 15.07 -2.25 3.45
CA ASP A 81 15.76 -2.60 2.20
C ASP A 81 16.66 -1.46 1.72
N ASP A 82 16.28 -0.21 1.99
CA ASP A 82 17.05 0.99 1.65
C ASP A 82 16.84 2.09 2.69
N PHE A 83 17.86 2.93 2.88
CA PHE A 83 17.85 4.08 3.78
C PHE A 83 18.84 5.13 3.30
N GLU A 84 18.38 6.37 3.25
CA GLU A 84 19.20 7.55 2.98
C GLU A 84 18.79 8.69 3.90
N PHE A 85 19.76 9.25 4.62
CA PHE A 85 19.56 10.42 5.47
C PHE A 85 20.80 11.29 5.49
N ASP A 86 20.66 12.58 5.16
CA ASP A 86 21.75 13.54 5.24
C ASP A 86 21.61 14.39 6.51
N PHE A 87 22.50 14.17 7.47
CA PHE A 87 22.50 14.91 8.73
C PHE A 87 23.82 15.64 8.94
N LEU A 88 23.74 16.97 9.03
CA LEU A 88 24.88 17.88 9.21
C LEU A 88 26.02 17.65 8.19
N GLY A 89 25.66 17.34 6.95
CA GLY A 89 26.60 17.10 5.86
C GLY A 89 27.25 15.71 5.86
N THR A 90 26.81 14.81 6.74
CA THR A 90 27.16 13.39 6.70
C THR A 90 25.99 12.59 6.13
N LYS A 91 26.27 11.79 5.09
CA LYS A 91 25.30 10.90 4.47
C LYS A 91 25.31 9.55 5.16
N TYR A 92 24.16 9.14 5.67
CA TYR A 92 23.94 7.85 6.31
C TYR A 92 23.15 6.94 5.36
N THR A 93 23.70 5.76 5.08
CA THR A 93 23.06 4.70 4.28
C THR A 93 23.32 3.33 4.90
N LEU A 94 22.50 2.33 4.55
CA LEU A 94 22.71 0.95 5.01
C LEU A 94 24.06 0.37 4.57
N GLU A 95 24.59 0.80 3.42
CA GLU A 95 25.88 0.32 2.90
C GLU A 95 27.10 0.94 3.59
N THR A 96 26.94 2.13 4.15
CA THR A 96 28.07 2.91 4.71
C THR A 96 28.21 2.74 6.21
N HIS A 97 27.16 2.27 6.88
CA HIS A 97 27.08 2.15 8.33
C HIS A 97 26.39 0.83 8.70
N ASP A 98 27.17 -0.26 8.66
CA ASP A 98 26.72 -1.62 9.01
C ASP A 98 26.26 -1.75 10.48
N ASP A 99 26.54 -0.76 11.32
CA ASP A 99 26.12 -0.65 12.71
C ASP A 99 24.71 -0.06 12.87
N LEU A 100 24.13 0.50 11.81
CA LEU A 100 22.74 0.96 11.83
C LEU A 100 21.81 -0.24 11.80
N PHE A 101 21.31 -0.61 12.98
CA PHE A 101 20.13 -1.45 13.07
C PHE A 101 18.90 -0.59 12.76
N ALA A 102 18.38 -0.72 11.53
CA ALA A 102 17.33 0.11 11.00
C ALA A 102 16.11 -0.70 10.59
N GLU A 103 14.98 -0.42 11.22
CA GLU A 103 13.72 -1.13 11.04
C GLU A 103 12.55 -0.16 11.03
N VAL A 104 11.47 -0.51 10.33
CA VAL A 104 10.16 0.11 10.58
C VAL A 104 9.45 -0.63 11.70
N LEU A 105 8.76 0.12 12.56
CA LEU A 105 7.82 -0.43 13.53
C LEU A 105 6.40 -0.35 12.96
N LEU A 106 5.71 -1.49 12.94
CA LEU A 106 4.30 -1.61 12.57
C LEU A 106 3.51 -2.20 13.74
N PHE A 107 2.26 -1.76 13.91
CA PHE A 107 1.31 -2.39 14.83
C PHE A 107 0.00 -2.70 14.11
N ASP A 108 -0.38 -3.97 14.03
CA ASP A 108 -1.53 -4.45 13.23
C ASP A 108 -1.51 -3.92 11.78
N GLY A 109 -0.30 -3.79 11.20
CA GLY A 109 -0.05 -3.28 9.86
C GLY A 109 -0.04 -1.74 9.74
N GLU A 110 -0.28 -0.99 10.81
CA GLU A 110 -0.18 0.46 10.84
C GLU A 110 1.25 0.91 11.15
N PHE A 111 1.77 1.88 10.40
CA PHE A 111 3.14 2.38 10.54
C PHE A 111 3.26 3.32 11.74
N LEU A 112 4.14 3.00 12.68
CA LEU A 112 4.39 3.77 13.90
C LEU A 112 5.69 4.60 13.85
N GLY A 113 6.52 4.42 12.83
CA GLY A 113 7.74 5.20 12.66
C GLY A 113 8.96 4.33 12.36
N LEU A 114 10.11 5.00 12.22
CA LEU A 114 11.39 4.35 12.05
C LEU A 114 12.06 4.11 13.41
N SER A 115 12.61 2.92 13.61
CA SER A 115 13.49 2.58 14.72
C SER A 115 14.91 2.44 14.20
N LEU A 116 15.75 3.42 14.52
CA LEU A 116 17.14 3.47 14.08
C LEU A 116 17.94 4.31 15.09
N ALA A 117 19.09 3.84 15.52
CA ALA A 117 19.96 4.62 16.40
C ALA A 117 21.44 4.41 16.08
N ASN A 118 22.24 5.44 16.35
CA ASN A 118 23.69 5.37 16.41
C ASN A 118 24.21 6.27 17.55
N ASP A 119 25.52 6.46 17.62
CA ASP A 119 26.17 7.29 18.66
C ASP A 119 25.81 8.79 18.59
N THR A 120 25.25 9.25 17.47
CA THR A 120 24.99 10.68 17.17
C THR A 120 23.51 11.03 17.25
N PHE A 121 22.62 10.14 16.82
CA PHE A 121 21.19 10.39 16.76
C PHE A 121 20.36 9.12 16.87
N SER A 122 19.06 9.30 17.07
CA SER A 122 18.08 8.22 17.08
C SER A 122 16.75 8.67 16.50
N PHE A 123 16.18 7.80 15.68
CA PHE A 123 14.80 7.79 15.23
C PHE A 123 14.03 6.91 16.21
N ASN A 124 13.06 7.50 16.91
CA ASN A 124 12.25 6.82 17.89
C ASN A 124 10.84 6.69 17.33
N PRO A 125 10.33 5.47 17.08
CA PRO A 125 8.96 5.29 16.64
C PRO A 125 8.00 5.62 17.78
N GLY A 126 6.75 5.92 17.41
CA GLY A 126 5.68 6.06 18.37
C GLY A 126 5.32 4.74 19.05
N PHE A 127 4.67 4.81 20.21
CA PHE A 127 4.24 3.62 20.92
C PHE A 127 2.89 3.12 20.41
N SER A 128 1.96 4.04 20.14
CA SER A 128 0.62 3.71 19.66
C SER A 128 0.15 4.50 18.45
N ASP A 129 0.81 5.63 18.16
CA ASP A 129 0.49 6.49 17.03
C ASP A 129 1.79 7.03 16.41
N LEU A 130 1.79 7.23 15.09
CA LEU A 130 2.90 7.83 14.36
C LEU A 130 3.22 9.25 14.85
N GLU A 131 2.22 10.01 15.32
CA GLU A 131 2.41 11.36 15.88
C GLU A 131 3.29 11.37 17.15
N GLU A 132 3.48 10.23 17.81
CA GLU A 132 4.39 10.10 18.96
C GLU A 132 5.85 9.86 18.55
N SER A 133 6.11 9.63 17.26
CA SER A 133 7.47 9.43 16.76
C SER A 133 8.28 10.72 16.81
N PHE A 134 9.57 10.62 17.14
CA PHE A 134 10.43 11.78 17.25
C PHE A 134 11.89 11.46 16.96
N PHE A 135 12.62 12.48 16.56
CA PHE A 135 14.06 12.45 16.40
C PHE A 135 14.75 12.96 17.66
N SER A 136 15.92 12.41 17.95
CA SER A 136 16.81 12.94 18.98
C SER A 136 18.25 12.91 18.50
N TYR A 137 19.06 13.88 18.92
CA TYR A 137 20.49 13.89 18.64
C TYR A 137 21.30 14.26 19.88
N ASN A 138 22.52 13.73 19.92
CA ASN A 138 23.54 14.06 20.90
C ASN A 138 24.91 14.08 20.20
N ILE A 139 25.49 15.26 20.06
CA ILE A 139 26.74 15.50 19.32
C ILE A 139 27.68 16.29 20.22
N GLY A 140 28.49 15.58 20.99
CA GLY A 140 29.36 16.19 21.98
C GLY A 140 28.56 16.84 23.11
N ASP A 141 28.57 18.17 23.19
CA ASP A 141 27.82 18.93 24.20
C ASP A 141 26.50 19.51 23.64
N VAL A 142 26.11 19.12 22.42
CA VAL A 142 24.93 19.64 21.72
C VAL A 142 23.88 18.53 21.66
N GLU A 143 22.72 18.76 22.26
CA GLU A 143 21.60 17.83 22.25
C GLU A 143 20.29 18.52 21.86
N GLY A 144 19.34 17.74 21.35
CA GLY A 144 18.03 18.24 20.98
C GLY A 144 17.11 17.16 20.41
N THR A 145 15.91 17.59 20.05
CA THR A 145 14.86 16.74 19.47
C THR A 145 14.28 17.38 18.22
N GLY A 146 13.55 16.59 17.45
CA GLY A 146 12.78 17.07 16.33
C GLY A 146 11.57 16.19 16.04
N GLU A 147 10.67 16.72 15.23
CA GLU A 147 9.45 16.06 14.79
C GLU A 147 9.59 15.59 13.35
N PHE A 148 8.95 14.46 13.03
CA PHE A 148 8.90 13.92 11.68
C PHE A 148 7.59 14.23 10.98
N SER A 149 7.68 14.39 9.66
CA SER A 149 6.55 14.32 8.73
C SER A 149 6.86 13.25 7.69
N TYR A 150 6.16 12.12 7.76
CA TYR A 150 6.33 11.01 6.82
C TYR A 150 5.35 11.12 5.65
N SER A 151 5.82 10.80 4.45
CA SER A 151 4.98 10.68 3.26
C SER A 151 5.25 9.37 2.53
N ARG A 152 4.21 8.55 2.36
CA ARG A 152 4.33 7.28 1.64
C ARG A 152 4.37 7.55 0.13
N GLN A 153 5.38 7.02 -0.55
CA GLN A 153 5.44 7.09 -2.00
C GLN A 153 4.41 6.14 -2.64
N ALA A 154 3.92 6.50 -3.83
CA ALA A 154 3.06 5.61 -4.59
C ALA A 154 3.84 4.34 -5.00
N PRO A 155 3.22 3.14 -4.94
CA PRO A 155 3.89 1.91 -5.35
C PRO A 155 4.41 2.03 -6.78
N VAL A 156 5.71 1.81 -6.97
CA VAL A 156 6.31 1.71 -8.31
C VAL A 156 5.99 0.30 -8.85
N GLY A 157 4.74 0.10 -9.26
CA GLY A 157 4.30 -1.12 -9.92
C GLY A 157 4.58 -1.05 -11.42
N GLY A 158 5.47 -1.91 -11.89
CA GLY A 158 5.77 -2.10 -13.32
C GLY A 158 4.52 -2.37 -14.14
N GLY A 159 4.30 -1.50 -15.12
CA GLY A 159 3.29 -1.62 -16.17
C GLY A 159 3.82 -0.96 -17.42
N ASP A 160 4.79 -1.60 -18.08
CA ASP A 160 4.79 -1.59 -19.55
C ASP A 160 3.53 -2.36 -19.96
N ASP A 161 2.40 -1.65 -20.01
CA ASP A 161 1.25 -1.92 -20.85
C ASP A 161 0.36 -0.65 -20.86
N ASP A 162 0.52 0.09 -21.95
CA ASP A 162 -0.42 1.04 -22.55
C ASP A 162 -0.86 2.29 -21.77
N ASN A 163 -0.28 3.43 -22.18
CA ASN A 163 -1.03 4.51 -22.84
C ASN A 163 -2.45 4.83 -22.32
N LEU A 164 -2.63 4.96 -21.01
CA LEU A 164 -3.74 5.71 -20.45
C LEU A 164 -3.26 7.15 -20.22
N LYS A 165 -3.11 7.87 -21.34
CA LYS A 165 -3.37 9.31 -21.36
C LYS A 165 -4.68 9.49 -20.59
N SER A 166 -4.60 10.06 -19.39
CA SER A 166 -5.76 10.50 -18.61
C SER A 166 -6.55 11.49 -19.46
N THR A 167 -7.42 10.97 -20.34
CA THR A 167 -8.50 11.75 -20.91
C THR A 167 -9.39 12.11 -19.75
N PRO A 168 -9.63 13.42 -19.49
CA PRO A 168 -10.58 13.84 -18.48
C PRO A 168 -11.90 13.12 -18.76
N GLU A 169 -12.44 12.43 -17.77
CA GLU A 169 -13.77 11.84 -17.91
C GLU A 169 -14.73 12.97 -18.30
N PRO A 170 -15.49 12.82 -19.41
CA PRO A 170 -16.53 13.79 -19.71
C PRO A 170 -17.54 13.70 -18.57
N ASN A 171 -17.68 14.79 -17.82
CA ASN A 171 -18.76 15.00 -16.87
C ASN A 171 -20.06 14.46 -17.48
N THR A 172 -20.54 13.33 -16.97
CA THR A 172 -21.82 12.76 -17.37
C THR A 172 -22.90 13.68 -16.83
N ILE A 173 -23.22 14.72 -17.58
CA ILE A 173 -24.40 15.54 -17.38
C ILE A 173 -25.57 14.66 -17.82
N ILE A 174 -26.20 14.00 -16.84
CA ILE A 174 -27.53 13.41 -17.00
C ILE A 174 -28.51 14.58 -17.14
N GLY A 175 -28.56 15.15 -18.35
CA GLY A 175 -29.54 16.14 -18.74
C GLY A 175 -30.89 15.46 -18.93
N LEU A 176 -31.72 15.52 -17.91
CA LEU A 176 -33.16 15.24 -18.01
C LEU A 176 -33.75 16.09 -19.14
N GLY A 177 -34.02 15.43 -20.27
CA GLY A 177 -34.76 16.01 -21.37
C GLY A 177 -36.18 16.32 -20.93
N ILE A 178 -36.45 17.60 -20.60
CA ILE A 178 -37.81 18.12 -20.63
C ILE A 178 -37.99 18.77 -22.01
N LEU A 179 -38.77 18.08 -22.83
CA LEU A 179 -39.35 18.57 -24.07
C LEU A 179 -40.05 19.92 -23.83
N GLY A 180 -39.41 21.01 -24.26
CA GLY A 180 -39.99 22.35 -24.31
C GLY A 180 -40.22 22.81 -25.75
N GLY A 181 -40.78 21.95 -26.60
CA GLY A 181 -41.14 22.28 -27.98
C GLY A 181 -42.52 22.90 -28.08
N SER A 182 -42.64 24.19 -27.78
CA SER A 182 -43.84 24.99 -28.07
C SER A 182 -43.47 26.22 -28.89
N LEU A 183 -43.14 25.99 -30.15
CA LEU A 183 -43.29 27.00 -31.19
C LEU A 183 -44.79 27.09 -31.48
N LEU A 184 -45.41 28.27 -31.28
CA LEU A 184 -46.23 28.97 -32.29
C LEU A 184 -47.29 29.92 -31.69
N LEU A 185 -47.24 31.13 -32.26
CA LEU A 185 -48.34 32.03 -32.62
C LEU A 185 -48.71 33.22 -31.71
N ARG A 186 -48.48 34.38 -32.37
CA ARG A 186 -49.35 35.57 -32.50
C ARG A 186 -49.21 36.67 -31.44
N LYS A 187 -48.31 37.60 -31.75
CA LYS A 187 -48.49 39.03 -31.45
C LYS A 187 -49.75 39.55 -32.15
N VAL A 188 -50.75 39.99 -31.38
CA VAL A 188 -51.78 40.92 -31.84
C VAL A 188 -51.90 42.08 -30.84
N LYS A 189 -51.66 43.28 -31.39
CA LYS A 189 -52.00 44.63 -30.94
C LYS A 189 -51.47 45.16 -29.60
N SER A 190 -50.76 46.28 -29.68
CA SER A 190 -51.31 47.57 -29.23
C SER A 190 -50.41 48.73 -29.70
N LYS A 191 -50.98 49.76 -30.34
CA LYS A 191 -50.73 51.15 -29.97
C LYS A 191 -51.69 52.14 -30.65
N LYS A 192 -52.31 52.93 -29.76
CA LYS A 192 -53.06 54.19 -29.91
C LYS A 192 -54.42 54.14 -30.59
#